data_AF-A0A6I5PEW3-F1
#
_entry.id   AF-A0A6I5PEW3-F1
#
_cell.length_a   1.000
_cell.length_b   1.000
_cell.length_c   1.000
_cell.angle_alpha   90.00
_cell.angle_beta   90.00
_cell.angle_gamma   90.00
#
_symmetry.space_group_name_H-M   'P 1'
#
loop_
_entity.id
_entity.type
_entity.pdbx_description
1 polymer ?
#
loop_
_entity_poly.entity_id
_entity_poly.type
_entity_poly.pdbx_seq_one_letter_code
_entity_poly.pdbx_strand_id
1 'polypeptide(L)' 'MVAATNEQSGIQTLVKHAVKAQQLSRREHLRLTSAILSDPSMPASDRFHINRLLDYVRAGKINLID' A
#
# COMPACT_ATOMS: atom_id res chain seq x y z
N MET A 1 -4.72 -26.14 -17.80
CA MET A 1 -4.24 -24.78 -18.11
C MET A 1 -5.45 -23.86 -18.13
N VAL A 2 -5.27 -22.57 -17.78
CA VAL A 2 -6.27 -21.48 -17.72
C VAL A 2 -7.05 -21.46 -16.39
N ALA A 3 -7.03 -20.42 -15.54
CA ALA A 3 -6.48 -19.07 -15.61
C ALA A 3 -5.85 -18.71 -14.26
N ALA A 4 -4.66 -18.10 -14.30
CA ALA A 4 -4.10 -17.41 -13.14
C ALA A 4 -4.99 -16.20 -12.86
N THR A 5 -5.89 -16.32 -11.88
CA THR A 5 -6.54 -15.16 -11.24
C THR A 5 -5.41 -14.40 -10.58
N ASN A 6 -4.92 -13.41 -11.34
CA ASN A 6 -3.90 -12.46 -10.97
C ASN A 6 -4.48 -11.56 -9.87
N GLU A 7 -4.68 -12.12 -8.68
CA GLU A 7 -4.87 -11.43 -7.41
C GLU A 7 -3.52 -10.77 -7.04
N GLN A 8 -2.94 -9.99 -7.96
CA GLN A 8 -1.98 -8.96 -7.62
C GLN A 8 -2.76 -7.90 -6.84
N SER A 9 -2.96 -8.25 -5.57
CA SER A 9 -3.48 -7.49 -4.44
C SER A 9 -3.63 -6.02 -4.78
N GLY A 10 -4.86 -5.49 -4.76
CA GLY A 10 -5.14 -4.08 -5.07
C GLY A 10 -4.23 -3.10 -4.30
N ILE A 11 -3.66 -3.56 -3.17
CA ILE A 11 -2.61 -2.91 -2.40
C ILE A 11 -1.36 -2.62 -3.24
N GLN A 12 -0.86 -3.55 -4.04
CA GLN A 12 0.33 -3.33 -4.88
C GLN A 12 0.07 -2.28 -5.96
N THR A 13 -1.11 -2.28 -6.56
CA THR A 13 -1.51 -1.25 -7.54
C THR A 13 -1.60 0.11 -6.87
N LEU A 14 -2.16 0.18 -5.66
CA LEU A 14 -2.30 1.40 -4.88
C LEU A 14 -0.93 1.94 -4.43
N VAL A 15 -0.03 1.07 -3.98
CA VAL A 15 1.37 1.42 -3.63
C VAL A 15 2.11 1.95 -4.86
N LYS A 16 2.03 1.27 -6.00
CA LYS A 16 2.67 1.73 -7.25
C LYS A 16 2.14 3.09 -7.70
N HIS A 17 0.83 3.30 -7.62
CA HIS A 17 0.20 4.57 -7.95
C HIS A 17 0.67 5.69 -7.01
N ALA A 18 0.65 5.46 -5.70
CA ALA A 18 1.06 6.44 -4.70
C ALA A 18 2.54 6.83 -4.81
N VAL A 19 3.42 5.86 -5.09
CA VAL A 19 4.84 6.12 -5.35
C VAL A 19 5.02 6.92 -6.64
N LYS A 20 4.30 6.58 -7.72
CA LYS A 20 4.40 7.28 -9.01
C LYS A 20 3.86 8.71 -8.94
N ALA A 21 2.74 8.91 -8.26
CA ALA A 21 2.12 10.21 -8.06
C ALA A 21 2.84 11.07 -7.00
N GLN A 22 3.74 10.46 -6.21
CA GLN A 22 4.34 11.04 -5.00
C GLN A 22 3.29 11.60 -4.02
N GLN A 23 2.10 11.02 -4.07
CA GLN A 23 0.93 11.48 -3.36
C GLN A 23 0.16 10.28 -2.83
N LEU A 24 -0.34 10.40 -1.61
CA LEU A 24 -1.20 9.40 -0.98
C LEU A 24 -2.33 10.13 -0.28
N SER A 25 -3.58 9.75 -0.52
CA SER A 25 -4.67 10.38 0.23
C SER A 25 -4.61 9.97 1.71
N ARG A 26 -5.05 10.87 2.60
CA ARG A 26 -5.17 10.53 4.04
C ARG A 26 -6.06 9.32 4.26
N ARG A 27 -7.11 9.16 3.47
CA ARG A 27 -8.02 8.00 3.54
C ARG A 27 -7.31 6.69 3.18
N GLU A 28 -6.49 6.70 2.13
CA GLU A 28 -5.70 5.52 1.74
C GLU A 28 -4.62 5.21 2.79
N HIS A 29 -3.93 6.22 3.29
CA HIS A 29 -2.96 6.05 4.37
C HIS A 29 -3.58 5.39 5.61
N LEU A 30 -4.75 5.86 6.04
CA LEU A 30 -5.50 5.25 7.13
C LEU A 30 -5.91 3.82 6.81
N ARG A 31 -6.46 3.56 5.62
CA ARG A 31 -6.86 2.21 5.20
C ARG A 31 -5.68 1.22 5.25
N LEU A 32 -4.52 1.64 4.78
CA LEU A 32 -3.30 0.83 4.77
C LEU A 32 -2.76 0.57 6.17
N THR A 33 -2.76 1.60 7.01
CA THR A 33 -2.34 1.47 8.42
C THR A 33 -3.28 0.53 9.18
N SER A 34 -4.59 0.71 9.02
CA SER A 34 -5.58 -0.17 9.62
C SER A 34 -5.42 -1.61 9.13
N ALA A 35 -5.20 -1.83 7.83
CA ALA A 35 -5.02 -3.16 7.28
C ALA A 35 -3.82 -3.90 7.89
N ILE A 36 -2.66 -3.23 8.08
CA ILE A 36 -1.51 -3.83 8.75
C ILE A 36 -1.83 -4.23 10.20
N LEU A 37 -2.56 -3.37 10.91
CA LEU A 37 -2.84 -3.55 12.34
C LEU A 37 -3.95 -4.58 12.60
N SER A 38 -4.92 -4.70 11.69
CA SER A 38 -6.08 -5.57 11.86
C SER A 38 -5.93 -6.95 11.21
N ASP A 39 -5.04 -7.11 10.23
CA ASP A 39 -4.85 -8.38 9.53
C ASP A 39 -3.50 -9.04 9.88
N PRO A 40 -3.50 -9.98 10.85
CA PRO A 40 -2.31 -10.75 11.20
C PRO A 40 -1.95 -11.80 10.14
N SER A 41 -2.87 -12.16 9.25
CA SER A 41 -2.68 -13.15 8.16
C SER A 41 -2.18 -12.53 6.85
N MET A 42 -1.97 -11.22 6.83
CA MET A 42 -1.48 -10.50 5.66
C MET A 42 -0.15 -11.08 5.15
N PRO A 43 -0.01 -11.33 3.83
CA PRO A 43 1.22 -11.84 3.25
C PRO A 43 2.42 -10.95 3.58
N ALA A 44 3.57 -11.55 3.87
CA ALA A 44 4.79 -10.81 4.18
C ALA A 44 5.19 -9.82 3.07
N SER A 45 4.95 -10.19 1.80
CA SER A 45 5.18 -9.31 0.64
C SER A 45 4.29 -8.07 0.66
N ASP A 46 3.01 -8.22 0.99
CA ASP A 46 2.06 -7.12 1.03
C ASP A 46 2.38 -6.21 2.22
N ARG A 47 2.66 -6.78 3.39
CA ARG A 47 3.11 -6.03 4.56
C ARG A 47 4.41 -5.25 4.26
N PHE A 48 5.35 -5.85 3.54
CA PHE A 48 6.57 -5.16 3.11
C PHE A 48 6.28 -3.97 2.19
N HIS A 49 5.39 -4.14 1.20
CA HIS A 49 5.02 -3.05 0.29
C HIS A 49 4.34 -1.89 1.02
N ILE A 50 3.42 -2.19 1.94
CA ILE A 50 2.74 -1.16 2.71
C ILE A 50 3.72 -0.43 3.64
N ASN A 51 4.56 -1.16 4.39
CA ASN A 51 5.57 -0.55 5.27
C ASN A 51 6.49 0.39 4.49
N ARG A 52 6.97 -0.04 3.32
CA ARG A 52 7.82 0.79 2.46
C ARG A 52 7.12 2.07 2.01
N LEU A 53 5.84 1.99 1.69
CA LEU A 53 5.05 3.18 1.33
C LEU A 53 4.91 4.14 2.52
N LEU A 54 4.58 3.62 3.71
CA LEU A 54 4.48 4.42 4.93
C LEU A 54 5.81 5.07 5.32
N ASP A 55 6.93 4.38 5.10
CA ASP A 55 8.26 4.94 5.33
C ASP A 55 8.59 6.07 4.34
N TYR A 56 8.14 5.97 3.08
CA TYR A 56 8.26 7.09 2.14
C TYR A 56 7.41 8.30 2.52
N VAL A 57 6.24 8.08 3.11
CA VAL A 57 5.43 9.16 3.68
C VAL A 57 6.16 9.81 4.86
N ARG A 58 6.69 9.01 5.80
CA ARG A 58 7.47 9.52 6.95
C ARG A 58 8.72 10.27 6.54
N ALA A 59 9.39 9.82 5.47
CA ALA A 59 10.57 10.47 4.91
C ALA A 59 10.25 11.73 4.09
N GLY A 60 8.97 12.11 3.94
CA GLY A 60 8.55 13.26 3.13
C GLY A 60 8.72 13.06 1.61
N LYS A 61 8.95 11.82 1.16
CA LYS A 61 9.07 11.47 -0.27
C LYS A 61 7.70 11.35 -0.95
N ILE A 62 6.66 11.12 -0.16
CA ILE A 62 5.27 11.06 -0.58
C ILE A 62 4.49 12.03 0.28
N ASN A 63 3.75 12.93 -0.37
CA ASN A 63 2.91 13.90 0.30
C ASN A 63 1.55 13.30 0.63
N LEU A 64 1.10 13.52 1.87
CA LEU A 64 -0.28 13.22 2.26
C LEU A 64 -1.19 14.33 1.74
N ILE A 65 -2.08 13.97 0.82
CA ILE A 65 -3.06 14.87 0.21
C ILE A 65 -4.47 14.53 0.69
N ASP A 66 -5.41 15.46 0.49
CA ASP A 66 -6.84 15.22 0.67
C ASP A 66 -7.52 15.06 -0.69
#